data_AF-A0A0E3RVJ1-F1
#
_entry.id   AF-A0A0E3RVJ1-F1
#
_cell.length_a   1.000
_cell.length_b   1.000
_cell.length_c   1.000
_cell.angle_alpha   90.00
_cell.angle_beta   90.00
_cell.angle_gamma   90.00
#
_symmetry.space_group_name_H-M   'P 1'
#
loop_
_entity.id
_entity.type
_entity.pdbx_description
1 polymer ?
#
loop_
_entity_poly.entity_id
_entity_poly.type
_entity_poly.pdbx_seq_one_letter_code
_entity_poly.pdbx_strand_id
1 'polypeptide(L)' 'MNLKKLFLEENVGGFDLLFRTIYGILAILALATGLVKRSPWKWIVALIAFMGLYSSILRHCTPYAILGISTAEKK' A
#
# COMPACT_ATOMS: atom_id res chain seq x y z
N MET A 1 0.22 -6.92 -23.24
CA MET A 1 -0.13 -6.01 -22.12
C MET A 1 0.70 -4.74 -22.23
N ASN A 2 0.06 -3.57 -22.13
CA ASN A 2 0.77 -2.30 -22.19
C ASN A 2 1.37 -2.00 -20.80
N LEU A 3 2.68 -2.20 -20.63
CA LEU A 3 3.36 -2.07 -19.32
C LEU A 3 3.15 -0.68 -18.70
N LYS A 4 3.10 0.38 -19.50
CA LYS A 4 2.86 1.75 -18.98
C LYS A 4 1.50 1.88 -18.32
N LYS A 5 0.43 1.35 -18.93
CA LYS A 5 -0.89 1.30 -18.28
C LYS A 5 -0.85 0.51 -16.98
N LEU A 6 -0.11 -0.61 -16.97
CA LEU A 6 -0.07 -1.49 -15.82
C LEU A 6 0.57 -0.88 -14.57
N PHE A 7 1.45 0.12 -14.72
CA PHE A 7 2.14 0.79 -13.62
C PHE A 7 1.64 2.20 -13.31
N LEU A 8 0.97 2.89 -14.26
CA LEU A 8 0.52 4.28 -14.08
C LEU A 8 -0.99 4.44 -13.96
N GLU A 9 -1.80 3.41 -14.24
CA GLU A 9 -3.26 3.54 -14.16
C GLU A 9 -3.72 3.51 -12.69
N GLU A 10 -4.41 4.56 -12.25
CA GLU A 10 -4.97 4.66 -10.91
C GLU A 10 -6.04 3.57 -10.73
N ASN A 11 -5.79 2.63 -9.82
CA ASN A 11 -6.67 1.49 -9.58
C ASN A 11 -7.17 1.43 -8.12
N VAL A 12 -6.69 2.33 -7.27
CA VAL A 12 -7.02 2.37 -5.85
C VAL A 12 -8.00 3.50 -5.58
N GLY A 13 -9.22 3.17 -5.15
CA GLY A 13 -10.25 4.16 -4.80
C GLY A 13 -9.97 4.86 -3.48
N GLY A 14 -10.65 5.99 -3.24
CA GLY A 14 -10.43 6.82 -2.05
C GLY A 14 -10.63 6.11 -0.72
N PHE A 15 -11.54 5.14 -0.64
CA PHE A 15 -11.78 4.34 0.57
C PHE A 15 -10.63 3.36 0.84
N ASP A 16 -10.21 2.57 -0.17
CA ASP A 16 -9.07 1.63 -0.09
C ASP A 16 -7.76 2.39 0.27
N LEU A 17 -7.58 3.57 -0.34
CA LEU A 17 -6.50 4.50 -0.05
C LEU A 17 -6.45 4.90 1.43
N LEU A 18 -7.61 5.19 2.04
CA LEU A 18 -7.72 5.64 3.41
C LEU A 18 -7.27 4.55 4.40
N PHE A 19 -7.78 3.32 4.24
CA PHE A 19 -7.36 2.18 5.07
C PHE A 19 -5.87 1.92 4.94
N ARG A 20 -5.37 1.88 3.71
CA ARG A 20 -3.96 1.58 3.42
C ARG A 20 -3.00 2.62 3.99
N THR A 21 -3.43 3.88 3.98
CA THR A 21 -2.70 4.98 4.63
C THR A 21 -2.73 4.82 6.14
N ILE A 22 -3.89 4.53 6.75
CA ILE A 22 -4.01 4.32 8.20
C ILE A 22 -3.11 3.15 8.65
N TYR A 23 -3.19 1.99 8.00
CA TYR A 23 -2.36 0.83 8.35
C TYR A 23 -0.87 1.11 8.12
N GLY A 24 -0.52 1.81 7.04
CA GLY A 24 0.85 2.23 6.77
C GLY A 24 1.41 3.15 7.86
N ILE A 25 0.63 4.13 8.30
CA ILE A 25 1.00 5.07 9.37
C ILE A 25 1.09 4.35 10.72
N LEU A 26 0.13 3.49 11.07
CA LEU A 26 0.19 2.73 12.32
C LEU A 26 1.40 1.80 12.36
N ALA A 27 1.70 1.13 11.24
CA ALA A 27 2.86 0.25 11.12
C ALA A 27 4.18 1.02 11.23
N ILE A 28 4.30 2.20 10.60
CA ILE A 28 5.52 3.02 10.70
C ILE A 28 5.71 3.59 12.11
N LEU A 29 4.62 4.00 12.78
CA LEU A 29 4.65 4.45 14.17
C LEU A 29 5.08 3.33 15.12
N ALA A 30 4.55 2.11 14.94
CA ALA A 30 4.94 0.95 15.74
C ALA A 30 6.43 0.58 15.57
N LEU A 31 7.00 0.81 14.38
CA LEU A 31 8.43 0.64 14.12
C LEU A 31 9.26 1.77 14.73
N ALA A 32 8.83 3.02 14.57
CA ALA A 32 9.56 4.21 15.02
C ALA A 32 9.65 4.28 16.55
N THR A 33 8.57 3.90 17.24
CA THR A 33 8.51 3.86 18.71
C THR A 33 9.23 2.65 19.32
N GLY A 34 9.75 1.74 18.49
CA GLY A 34 10.39 0.50 18.95
C GLY A 34 9.41 -0.49 19.59
N LEU A 35 8.11 -0.31 19.39
CA LEU A 35 7.03 -1.17 19.87
C LEU A 35 7.20 -2.59 19.33
N VAL A 36 7.65 -2.70 18.08
CA VAL A 36 8.10 -3.96 17.47
C VAL A 36 9.58 -4.19 17.82
N LYS A 37 9.84 -4.70 19.03
CA LYS A 37 11.18 -5.11 19.47
C LYS A 37 11.77 -6.18 18.55
N ARG A 38 13.11 -6.33 18.60
CA ARG A 38 14.08 -7.13 17.81
C ARG A 38 13.64 -8.58 17.47
N SER A 39 12.51 -8.70 16.79
CA SER A 39 11.82 -9.92 16.41
C SER A 39 11.75 -9.95 14.89
N PRO A 40 11.78 -11.13 14.23
CA PRO A 40 11.61 -11.24 12.78
C PRO A 40 10.34 -10.54 12.26
N TRP A 41 9.33 -10.39 13.13
CA TRP A 41 8.11 -9.62 12.89
C TRP A 41 8.35 -8.15 12.51
N LYS A 42 9.47 -7.55 12.93
CA LYS A 42 9.84 -6.17 12.54
C LYS A 42 9.91 -6.00 11.03
N TRP A 43 10.44 -6.99 10.31
CA TRP A 43 10.55 -6.94 8.85
C TRP A 43 9.19 -7.03 8.17
N ILE A 44 8.28 -7.85 8.71
CA ILE A 44 6.90 -7.94 8.23
C ILE A 44 6.19 -6.60 8.41
N VAL A 45 6.29 -6.00 9.60
CA VAL A 45 5.68 -4.69 9.87
C VAL A 45 6.31 -3.60 8.99
N ALA A 46 7.62 -3.65 8.74
CA ALA A 46 8.30 -2.73 7.82
C ALA A 46 7.80 -2.88 6.38
N LEU A 47 7.56 -4.10 5.92
CA LEU A 47 7.01 -4.36 4.59
C LEU A 47 5.57 -3.82 4.49
N ILE A 48 4.75 -4.00 5.53
CA ILE A 48 3.38 -3.46 5.58
C ILE A 48 3.41 -1.92 5.56
N ALA A 49 4.28 -1.30 6.36
CA ALA A 49 4.45 0.16 6.37
C ALA A 49 4.85 0.68 4.98
N PHE A 50 5.87 0.06 4.38
CA PHE A 50 6.37 0.45 3.06
C PHE A 50 5.30 0.27 1.98
N MET A 51 4.70 -0.92 1.87
CA MET A 51 3.69 -1.20 0.85
C MET A 51 2.47 -0.31 1.02
N GLY A 52 1.97 -0.14 2.25
CA GLY A 52 0.83 0.72 2.56
C GLY A 52 1.07 2.16 2.14
N LEU A 53 2.17 2.75 2.61
CA LEU A 53 2.49 4.15 2.28
C LEU A 53 2.80 4.35 0.80
N TYR A 54 3.58 3.45 0.19
CA TYR A 54 3.96 3.54 -1.22
C TYR A 54 2.73 3.47 -2.15
N SER A 55 1.87 2.48 -1.94
CA SER A 55 0.65 2.34 -2.75
C SER A 55 -0.38 3.43 -2.46
N SER A 56 -0.36 4.04 -1.26
CA SER A 56 -1.14 5.24 -0.99
C SER A 56 -0.63 6.47 -1.75
N ILE A 57 0.68 6.70 -1.79
CA ILE A 57 1.26 7.85 -2.50
C ILE A 57 1.02 7.75 -4.01
N LEU A 58 1.24 6.57 -4.57
CA LEU A 58 1.08 6.35 -6.01
C LEU A 58 -0.36 6.12 -6.46
N ARG A 59 -1.29 5.94 -5.50
CA ARG A 59 -2.69 5.54 -5.76
C ARG A 59 -2.78 4.33 -6.71
N HIS A 60 -1.76 3.49 -6.64
CA HIS A 60 -1.55 2.37 -7.53
C HIS A 60 -1.09 1.14 -6.75
N CYS A 61 -1.77 0.04 -6.97
CA CYS A 61 -1.45 -1.27 -6.42
C CYS A 61 -1.15 -2.23 -7.58
N THR A 62 0.12 -2.54 -7.82
CA THR A 62 0.55 -3.44 -8.91
C THR A 62 -0.13 -4.83 -8.84
N PRO A 63 -0.31 -5.45 -7.66
CA PRO A 63 -1.10 -6.68 -7.55
C PRO A 63 -2.53 -6.54 -8.06
N TYR A 64 -3.22 -5.42 -7.77
CA TYR A 64 -4.57 -5.18 -8.26
C TYR A 64 -4.60 -5.01 -9.78
N ALA A 65 -3.59 -4.35 -10.36
CA ALA A 65 -3.46 -4.20 -11.81
C ALA A 65 -3.24 -5.54 -12.53
N ILE A 66 -2.45 -6.44 -11.94
CA ILE A 66 -2.24 -7.80 -12.47
C ILE A 66 -3.52 -8.63 -12.41
N LEU A 67 -4.30 -8.49 -11.33
CA LEU A 67 -5.57 -9.18 -11.13
C LEU A 67 -6.74 -8.53 -11.90
N GLY A 68 -6.53 -7.38 -12.55
CA GLY A 68 -7.58 -6.64 -13.25
C GLY A 68 -8.63 -6.01 -12.33
N ILE A 69 -8.31 -5.84 -11.04
CA ILE A 69 -9.20 -5.25 -10.03
C ILE A 69 -8.93 -3.75 -9.95
N SER A 70 -9.99 -2.94 -9.99
CA SER A 70 -9.94 -1.52 -9.69
C SER A 70 -10.98 -1.20 -8.63
N THR A 71 -10.55 -0.65 -7.52
CA THR A 71 -11.44 -0.02 -6.53
C THR A 71 -11.60 1.47 -6.78
N ALA A 72 -10.82 2.04 -7.70
CA ALA A 72 -11.05 3.39 -8.21
C ALA A 72 -12.34 3.40 -9.04
N GLU A 73 -13.21 4.36 -8.73
CA GLU A 73 -14.42 4.62 -9.49
C GLU A 73 -14.02 4.95 -10.93
N LYS A 74 -14.61 4.27 -11.91
CA LYS A 74 -14.37 4.61 -13.32
C LYS A 74 -14.97 5.99 -13.57
N LYS A 75 -14.11 6.97 -13.80
CA LYS A 75 -14.52 8.30 -14.25
C LYS A 75 -15.05 8.24 -15.68
#